data_AF-J5VBT0-F1
#
_entry.id   AF-J5VBT0-F1
#
_cell.length_a   1.000
_cell.length_b   1.000
_cell.length_c   1.000
_cell.angle_alpha   90.00
_cell.angle_beta   90.00
_cell.angle_gamma   90.00
#
_symmetry.space_group_name_H-M   'P 1'
#
loop_
_entity.id
_entity.type
_entity.pdbx_description
1 polymer ?
#
loop_
_entity_poly.entity_id
_entity_poly.type
_entity_poly.pdbx_seq_one_letter_code
_entity_poly.pdbx_strand_id
1 'polypeptide(L)'
;MITLVTLAIISIPVIYILWDKYIRIYPLSYFGIEDVQRVAKWENPEWRERVFSRGGMTNHEWIKINTRQLEAFKSELQRRD
;
A
#
# COMPACT_ATOMS: atom_id res chain seq x y z
N MET A 1 -22.93 26.26 -15.44
CA MET A 1 -22.88 25.06 -16.30
C MET A 1 -21.44 24.69 -16.64
N ILE A 2 -20.64 25.58 -17.24
CA ILE A 2 -19.22 25.33 -17.56
C ILE A 2 -18.40 24.94 -16.32
N THR A 3 -18.60 25.63 -15.18
CA THR A 3 -17.90 25.32 -13.91
C THR A 3 -18.16 23.90 -13.40
N LEU A 4 -19.40 23.42 -13.46
CA LEU A 4 -19.77 22.07 -13.04
C LEU A 4 -19.19 21.00 -13.97
N VAL A 5 -19.18 21.27 -15.29
CA VAL A 5 -18.59 20.36 -16.29
C VAL A 5 -17.08 20.25 -16.07
N THR A 6 -16.38 21.36 -15.83
CA THR A 6 -14.94 21.34 -15.54
C THR A 6 -14.63 20.57 -14.26
N LEU A 7 -15.40 20.76 -13.18
CA LEU A 7 -15.23 20.00 -11.94
C LEU A 7 -15.48 18.50 -12.14
N ALA A 8 -16.49 18.13 -12.93
CA ALA A 8 -16.75 16.73 -13.25
C ALA A 8 -15.56 16.09 -13.98
N ILE A 9 -15.01 16.76 -14.99
CA ILE A 9 -13.84 16.26 -15.75
C ILE A 9 -12.62 16.08 -14.84
N ILE A 10 -12.35 17.03 -13.94
CA ILE A 10 -11.22 16.94 -12.98
C ILE A 10 -11.46 15.87 -11.93
N SER A 11 -12.71 15.62 -11.53
CA SER A 11 -13.02 14.61 -10.51
C SER A 11 -12.72 13.19 -10.98
N ILE A 12 -12.87 12.91 -12.27
CA ILE A 12 -12.66 11.57 -12.85
C ILE A 12 -11.23 11.03 -12.58
N PRO A 13 -10.14 11.74 -12.93
CA PRO A 13 -8.79 11.25 -12.66
C PRO A 13 -8.51 11.16 -11.15
N VAL A 14 -9.04 12.07 -10.34
CA VAL A 14 -8.89 12.01 -8.87
C VAL A 14 -9.55 10.75 -8.30
N ILE A 15 -10.78 10.45 -8.73
CA ILE A 15 -11.49 9.24 -8.33
C ILE A 15 -10.72 8.00 -8.76
N TYR A 16 -10.19 7.98 -9.99
CA TYR A 16 -9.38 6.86 -10.47
C TYR A 16 -8.13 6.64 -9.60
N ILE A 17 -7.40 7.70 -9.27
CA ILE A 17 -6.21 7.62 -8.40
C ILE A 17 -6.58 7.09 -7.01
N LEU A 18 -7.69 7.56 -6.43
CA LEU A 18 -8.15 7.10 -5.13
C LEU A 18 -8.56 5.63 -5.16
N TRP A 19 -9.30 5.22 -6.19
CA TRP A 19 -9.69 3.82 -6.37
C TRP A 19 -8.46 2.92 -6.53
N ASP A 20 -7.51 3.32 -7.38
CA ASP A 20 -6.28 2.58 -7.62
C ASP A 20 -5.42 2.44 -6.35
N LYS A 21 -5.35 3.50 -5.55
CA LYS A 21 -4.55 3.52 -4.33
C LYS A 21 -5.16 2.72 -3.19
N TYR A 22 -6.46 2.85 -2.97
CA TYR A 22 -7.12 2.39 -1.73
C TYR A 22 -8.05 1.20 -1.91
N ILE A 23 -8.53 0.94 -3.13
CA ILE A 23 -9.59 -0.07 -3.36
C ILE A 23 -9.07 -1.19 -4.25
N ARG A 24 -8.29 -0.86 -5.29
CA ARG A 24 -7.78 -1.85 -6.22
C ARG A 24 -6.78 -2.79 -5.52
N ILE A 25 -7.11 -4.07 -5.54
CA ILE A 25 -6.24 -5.13 -5.04
C ILE A 25 -5.35 -5.60 -6.19
N TYR A 26 -4.04 -5.54 -5.97
CA TYR A 26 -3.04 -6.07 -6.88
C TYR A 26 -2.56 -7.44 -6.40
N PRO A 27 -2.27 -8.38 -7.33
CA PRO A 27 -1.69 -9.67 -6.96
C PRO A 27 -0.32 -9.47 -6.32
N LEU A 28 0.08 -10.37 -5.42
CA LEU A 28 1.35 -10.22 -4.68
C LEU A 28 2.58 -10.14 -5.60
N SER A 29 2.52 -10.77 -6.78
CA SER A 29 3.58 -10.68 -7.79
C SER A 29 3.82 -9.26 -8.31
N TYR A 30 2.81 -8.39 -8.31
CA TYR A 30 2.93 -6.99 -8.70
C TYR A 30 3.92 -6.22 -7.81
N PHE A 31 4.01 -6.60 -6.53
CA PHE A 31 4.88 -5.95 -5.54
C PHE A 31 6.26 -6.61 -5.41
N GLY A 32 6.54 -7.65 -6.21
CA GLY A 32 7.70 -8.52 -6.03
C GLY A 32 7.47 -9.54 -4.92
N ILE A 33 7.24 -10.80 -5.29
CA ILE A 33 6.83 -11.83 -4.34
C ILE A 33 7.88 -12.10 -3.25
N GLU A 34 9.17 -11.97 -3.59
CA GLU A 34 10.29 -12.10 -2.65
C GLU A 34 10.29 -10.96 -1.61
N ASP A 35 10.03 -9.73 -2.04
CA ASP A 35 9.94 -8.58 -1.15
C ASP A 35 8.74 -8.70 -0.22
N VAL A 36 7.60 -9.14 -0.74
CA VAL A 36 6.40 -9.43 0.06
C VAL A 36 6.70 -10.49 1.11
N GLN A 37 7.38 -11.59 0.75
CA GLN A 37 7.77 -12.63 1.70
C GLN A 37 8.77 -12.10 2.74
N ARG A 38 9.74 -11.28 2.35
CA ARG A 38 10.71 -10.67 3.26
C ARG A 38 10.01 -9.79 4.29
N VAL A 39 9.13 -8.89 3.84
CA VAL A 39 8.33 -8.02 4.70
C VAL A 39 7.45 -8.85 5.63
N ALA A 40 6.76 -9.85 5.07
CA ALA A 40 5.85 -10.70 5.82
C ALA A 40 6.53 -11.37 7.01
N LYS A 41 7.81 -11.77 6.92
CA LYS A 41 8.56 -12.39 8.03
C LYS A 41 8.56 -11.55 9.31
N TRP A 42 8.55 -10.22 9.16
CA TRP A 42 8.65 -9.27 10.27
C TRP A 42 7.31 -8.63 10.65
N GLU A 43 6.28 -8.77 9.81
CA GLU A 43 4.95 -8.24 10.08
C GLU A 43 4.08 -9.18 10.92
N ASN A 44 3.00 -8.62 11.47
CA ASN A 44 2.09 -9.36 12.31
C ASN A 44 1.40 -10.53 11.54
N PRO A 45 1.04 -11.61 12.26
CA PRO A 45 0.37 -12.76 11.64
C PRO A 45 -0.96 -12.40 10.99
N GLU A 46 -1.73 -11.47 11.58
CA GLU A 46 -3.04 -11.06 11.05
C GLU A 46 -2.97 -10.37 9.68
N TRP A 47 -1.98 -9.52 9.46
CA TRP A 47 -1.74 -8.88 8.16
C TRP A 47 -1.31 -9.93 7.16
N ARG A 48 -0.40 -10.83 7.56
CA ARG A 48 0.07 -11.92 6.71
C ARG A 48 -1.11 -12.79 6.27
N GLU A 49 -1.90 -13.29 7.20
CA GLU A 49 -3.07 -14.11 6.91
C GLU A 49 -4.04 -13.39 5.97
N ARG A 50 -4.38 -12.13 6.25
CA ARG A 50 -5.25 -11.32 5.40
C ARG A 50 -4.72 -11.15 3.98
N VAL A 51 -3.42 -10.86 3.82
CA VAL A 51 -2.81 -10.59 2.51
C VAL A 51 -2.65 -11.87 1.69
N PHE A 52 -2.19 -12.95 2.31
CA PHE A 52 -1.97 -14.22 1.61
C PHE A 52 -3.28 -14.94 1.31
N SER A 53 -4.27 -14.90 2.20
CA SER A 53 -5.62 -15.46 1.92
C SER A 53 -6.35 -14.69 0.81
N ARG A 54 -6.23 -13.36 0.81
CA ARG A 54 -6.77 -12.50 -0.26
C ARG A 54 -6.02 -12.62 -1.59
N GLY A 55 -4.79 -13.17 -1.57
CA GLY A 55 -3.94 -13.31 -2.75
C GLY A 55 -3.37 -11.99 -3.29
N GLY A 56 -3.46 -10.91 -2.52
CA GLY A 56 -3.12 -9.58 -3.00
C GLY A 56 -3.32 -8.47 -1.97
N MET A 57 -2.90 -7.27 -2.31
CA MET A 57 -3.10 -6.08 -1.50
C MET A 57 -3.20 -4.79 -2.29
N THR A 58 -3.70 -3.75 -1.64
CA THR A 58 -3.76 -2.40 -2.21
C THR A 58 -2.38 -1.74 -2.21
N ASN A 59 -2.17 -0.79 -3.12
CA ASN A 59 -0.96 0.04 -3.12
C ASN A 59 -0.79 0.76 -1.78
N HIS A 60 -1.88 1.25 -1.19
CA HIS A 60 -1.83 1.90 0.12
C HIS A 60 -1.36 0.97 1.24
N GLU A 61 -1.88 -0.25 1.32
CA GLU A 61 -1.44 -1.24 2.33
C GLU A 61 0.06 -1.55 2.19
N TRP A 62 0.55 -1.75 0.96
CA TRP A 62 1.96 -2.04 0.71
C TRP A 62 2.87 -0.89 1.15
N ILE A 63 2.55 0.33 0.75
CA ILE A 63 3.31 1.54 1.13
C ILE A 63 3.33 1.68 2.65
N LYS A 64 2.16 1.55 3.30
CA LYS A 64 2.02 1.71 4.75
C LYS A 64 2.92 0.76 5.54
N ILE A 65 3.00 -0.50 5.13
CA ILE A 65 3.86 -1.50 5.78
C ILE A 65 5.34 -1.18 5.59
N ASN A 66 5.75 -0.86 4.36
CA ASN A 66 7.14 -0.51 4.08
C ASN A 66 7.58 0.74 4.85
N THR A 67 6.71 1.75 4.96
CA THR A 67 6.99 2.95 5.76
C THR A 67 7.19 2.61 7.23
N ARG A 68 6.33 1.77 7.82
CA ARG A 68 6.47 1.34 9.22
C ARG A 68 7.77 0.59 9.47
N GLN A 69 8.16 -0.33 8.58
CA GLN A 69 9.44 -1.03 8.72
C GLN A 69 10.62 -0.08 8.61
N LEU A 70 10.58 0.86 7.66
CA LEU A 70 11.63 1.87 7.52
C LEU A 70 11.75 2.75 8.78
N GLU A 71 10.62 3.17 9.36
CA GLU A 71 10.61 3.92 10.62
C GLU A 71 11.18 3.10 11.78
N ALA A 72 10.82 1.81 11.88
CA ALA A 72 11.37 0.90 12.87
C ALA A 72 12.89 0.77 12.73
N PHE A 73 13.39 0.55 11.50
CA PHE A 73 14.84 0.47 11.23
C PHE A 73 15.56 1.77 11.60
N LYS A 74 15.01 2.93 11.22
CA LYS A 74 15.58 4.23 11.58
C LYS A 74 15.64 4.44 13.09
N SER A 75 14.58 4.07 13.80
CA SER A 75 14.52 4.20 15.27
C SER A 75 15.54 3.31 15.98
N GLU A 76 15.77 2.11 15.46
CA GLU A 76 16.74 1.17 16.02
C GLU A 76 18.17 1.63 15.73
N LEU A 77 18.43 2.19 14.54
CA LEU A 77 19.74 2.76 14.20
C LEU A 77 20.08 3.93 15.14
N GLN A 78 19.14 4.86 15.36
CA GLN A 78 19.32 5.98 16.28
C GLN A 78 19.55 5.58 17.74
N ARG A 79 19.11 4.37 18.16
CA ARG A 79 19.38 3.87 19.51
C ARG A 79 20.82 3.36 19.66
N ARG A 80 21.44 2.94 18.55
CA ARG A 80 22.77 2.32 18.52
C ARG A 80 23.89 3.34 18.29
N ASP A 81 23.56 4.50 17.76
CA ASP A 81 24.43 5.67 17.63
C ASP A 81 24.52 6.45 18.96
#